data_AF-A0A7Y3BUJ8-F1
#
_entry.id   AF-A0A7Y3BUJ8-F1
#
_cell.length_a   1.000
_cell.length_b   1.000
_cell.length_c   1.000
_cell.angle_alpha   90.00
_cell.angle_beta   90.00
_cell.angle_gamma   90.00
#
_symmetry.space_group_name_H-M   'P 1'
#
loop_
_entity.id
_entity.type
_entity.pdbx_description
1 polymer ?
#
loop_
_entity_poly.entity_id
_entity_poly.type
_entity_poly.pdbx_seq_one_letter_code
_entity_poly.pdbx_strand_id
1 'polypeptide(L)'
;MAGSLSSYPPAELDAALRVDVRVLGDLLGEVLRQQAGPEVYDTVERIRKQGKALRESDASERDPALGELYAIVEALPLEIVGDVARAFSLFLTLAN
;
A
#
# COMPACT_ATOMS: atom_id res chain seq x y z
N MET A 1 -19.33 -21.36 -20.37
CA MET A 1 -17.92 -21.80 -20.22
C MET A 1 -17.41 -21.35 -18.86
N ALA A 2 -17.94 -21.93 -17.77
CA ALA A 2 -17.53 -21.65 -16.41
C ALA A 2 -17.03 -22.98 -15.82
N GLY A 3 -15.73 -23.22 -15.93
CA GLY A 3 -15.15 -24.49 -15.53
C GLY A 3 -13.64 -24.40 -15.60
N SER A 4 -13.02 -23.74 -14.62
CA SER A 4 -11.59 -23.96 -14.29
C SER A 4 -11.11 -23.31 -12.98
N LEU A 5 -11.97 -22.78 -12.12
CA LEU A 5 -11.52 -22.21 -10.84
C LEU A 5 -11.53 -23.21 -9.68
N SER A 6 -12.13 -24.40 -9.84
CA SER A 6 -12.29 -25.37 -8.75
C SER A 6 -11.13 -26.37 -8.58
N SER A 7 -10.06 -26.29 -9.38
CA SER A 7 -8.96 -27.26 -9.37
C SER A 7 -7.62 -26.71 -8.90
N TYR A 8 -7.54 -25.44 -8.51
CA TYR A 8 -6.29 -24.82 -8.08
C TYR A 8 -6.00 -25.14 -6.61
N PRO A 9 -4.79 -25.63 -6.26
CA PRO A 9 -4.41 -25.80 -4.86
C PRO A 9 -4.39 -24.44 -4.15
N PRO A 10 -4.68 -24.39 -2.83
CA PRO A 10 -4.81 -23.13 -2.08
C PRO A 10 -3.63 -22.16 -2.25
N ALA A 11 -2.39 -22.67 -2.33
CA ALA A 11 -1.20 -21.84 -2.52
C ALA A 11 -1.16 -21.11 -3.88
N GLU A 12 -1.73 -21.70 -4.93
CA GLU A 12 -1.81 -21.07 -6.26
C GLU A 12 -2.94 -20.04 -6.30
N LEU A 13 -4.05 -20.27 -5.60
CA LEU A 13 -5.09 -19.25 -5.38
C LEU A 13 -4.52 -18.05 -4.62
N ASP A 14 -3.77 -18.28 -3.55
CA ASP A 14 -3.10 -17.20 -2.81
C ASP A 14 -2.10 -16.43 -3.69
N ALA A 15 -1.41 -17.11 -4.60
CA ALA A 15 -0.49 -16.48 -5.54
C ALA A 15 -1.23 -15.62 -6.57
N ALA A 16 -2.34 -16.12 -7.14
CA ALA A 16 -3.18 -15.37 -8.06
C ALA A 16 -3.78 -14.12 -7.40
N LEU A 17 -4.30 -14.25 -6.17
CA LEU A 17 -4.82 -13.13 -5.39
C LEU A 17 -3.75 -12.05 -5.12
N ARG A 18 -2.52 -12.46 -4.81
CA ARG A 18 -1.40 -11.50 -4.66
C ARG A 18 -1.09 -10.75 -5.96
N VAL A 19 -1.24 -11.41 -7.12
CA VAL A 19 -1.08 -10.77 -8.43
C VAL A 19 -2.20 -9.75 -8.65
N ASP A 20 -3.45 -10.13 -8.39
CA ASP A 20 -4.61 -9.24 -8.56
C ASP A 20 -4.51 -8.00 -7.67
N VAL A 21 -4.18 -8.18 -6.38
CA VAL A 21 -3.97 -7.07 -5.44
C VAL A 21 -2.85 -6.14 -5.92
N ARG A 22 -1.77 -6.70 -6.50
CA ARG A 22 -0.69 -5.89 -7.08
C ARG A 22 -1.16 -5.08 -8.28
N VAL A 23 -1.89 -5.69 -9.21
CA VAL A 23 -2.44 -5.01 -10.39
C VAL A 23 -3.38 -3.87 -9.98
N LEU A 24 -4.30 -4.14 -9.04
CA LEU A 24 -5.22 -3.13 -8.52
C LEU A 24 -4.47 -2.01 -7.80
N GLY A 25 -3.42 -2.34 -7.04
CA GLY A 25 -2.56 -1.35 -6.39
C GLY A 25 -1.81 -0.46 -7.38
N ASP A 26 -1.24 -1.05 -8.45
CA ASP A 26 -0.53 -0.31 -9.49
C ASP A 26 -1.48 0.64 -10.24
N LEU A 27 -2.72 0.19 -10.55
CA LEU A 27 -3.76 1.03 -11.15
C LEU A 27 -4.21 2.18 -10.24
N LEU A 28 -4.43 1.90 -8.95
CA LEU A 28 -4.78 2.95 -7.98
C LEU A 28 -3.64 3.97 -7.86
N GLY A 29 -2.38 3.53 -7.86
CA GLY A 29 -1.23 4.42 -7.87
C GLY A 29 -1.23 5.38 -9.06
N GLU A 30 -1.59 4.89 -10.24
CA GLU A 30 -1.72 5.73 -11.43
C GLU A 30 -2.88 6.74 -11.32
N VAL A 31 -4.03 6.30 -10.80
CA VAL A 31 -5.18 7.19 -10.53
C VAL A 31 -4.80 8.29 -9.53
N LEU A 32 -4.06 7.96 -8.47
CA LEU A 32 -3.60 8.94 -7.48
C LEU A 32 -2.70 10.00 -8.12
N ARG A 33 -1.74 9.59 -8.97
CA ARG A 33 -0.88 10.53 -9.70
C ARG A 33 -1.67 11.50 -10.59
N GLN A 34 -2.69 10.99 -11.27
CA GLN A 34 -3.50 11.79 -12.19
C GLN A 34 -4.48 12.73 -11.48
N GLN A 35 -5.10 12.28 -10.39
CA GLN A 35 -6.22 12.98 -9.75
C GLN A 35 -5.81 13.78 -8.52
N ALA A 36 -4.91 13.25 -7.70
CA ALA A 36 -4.44 13.90 -6.46
C ALA A 36 -3.04 14.54 -6.64
N GLY A 37 -2.41 14.28 -7.78
CA GLY A 37 -1.10 14.83 -8.13
C GLY A 37 0.07 13.98 -7.63
N PRO A 38 1.29 14.29 -8.12
CA PRO A 38 2.48 13.51 -7.81
C PRO A 38 2.88 13.58 -6.33
N GLU A 39 2.66 14.72 -5.66
CA GLU A 39 3.02 14.90 -4.25
C GLU A 39 2.29 13.91 -3.32
N VAL A 40 0.98 13.71 -3.54
CA VAL A 40 0.18 12.76 -2.76
C VAL A 40 0.68 11.33 -3.00
N TYR A 41 0.88 10.96 -4.27
CA TYR A 41 1.38 9.63 -4.63
C TYR A 41 2.76 9.34 -4.04
N ASP A 42 3.72 10.26 -4.19
CA ASP A 42 5.08 10.10 -3.67
C ASP A 42 5.09 9.97 -2.14
N THR A 43 4.22 10.72 -1.47
CA THR A 43 4.05 10.65 -0.02
C THR A 43 3.48 9.30 0.42
N VAL A 44 2.44 8.81 -0.25
CA VAL A 44 1.86 7.48 0.00
C VAL A 44 2.91 6.39 -0.24
N GLU A 45 3.67 6.46 -1.33
CA GLU A 45 4.73 5.50 -1.65
C GLU A 45 5.87 5.53 -0.64
N ARG A 46 6.24 6.72 -0.14
CA ARG A 46 7.23 6.87 0.93
C ARG A 46 6.77 6.16 2.20
N ILE A 47 5.55 6.44 2.66
CA ILE A 47 4.96 5.80 3.85
C ILE A 47 4.86 4.29 3.64
N ARG A 48 4.43 3.82 2.47
CA ARG A 48 4.33 2.39 2.14
C ARG A 48 5.69 1.69 2.20
N LYS A 49 6.74 2.28 1.64
CA LYS A 49 8.10 1.73 1.67
C LYS A 49 8.63 1.63 3.11
N GLN A 50 8.41 2.66 3.92
CA GLN A 50 8.82 2.66 5.32
C GLN A 50 8.02 1.65 6.15
N GLY A 51 6.71 1.56 5.95
CA GLY A 51 5.88 0.55 6.61
C GLY A 51 6.26 -0.88 6.20
N LYS A 52 6.73 -1.09 4.96
CA LYS A 52 7.27 -2.38 4.52
C LYS A 52 8.61 -2.67 5.22
N ALA A 53 9.54 -1.72 5.21
CA ALA A 53 10.82 -1.86 5.89
C ALA A 53 10.65 -2.17 7.39
N LEU A 54 9.71 -1.50 8.05
CA LEU A 54 9.36 -1.75 9.46
C LEU A 54 8.87 -3.18 9.73
N ARG A 55 8.17 -3.80 8.78
CA ARG A 55 7.73 -5.21 8.91
C ARG A 55 8.88 -6.19 8.70
N GLU A 56 9.88 -5.79 7.93
CA GLU A 56 11.05 -6.60 7.58
C GLU A 56 12.23 -6.39 8.56
N SER A 57 12.21 -5.32 9.35
CA SER A 57 13.27 -4.97 10.31
C SER A 57 13.32 -5.89 11.53
N ASP A 58 14.55 -6.14 12.00
CA ASP A 58 14.83 -6.91 13.20
C ASP A 58 14.40 -6.17 14.48
N ALA A 59 14.31 -6.90 15.61
CA ALA A 59 13.83 -6.36 16.87
C ALA A 59 14.60 -5.11 17.35
N SER A 60 15.91 -5.03 17.07
CA SER A 60 16.75 -3.88 17.44
C SER A 60 16.54 -2.64 16.57
N GLU A 61 15.99 -2.79 15.37
CA GLU A 61 15.80 -1.71 14.39
C GLU A 61 14.35 -1.23 14.31
N ARG A 62 13.43 -1.95 14.96
CA ARG A 62 12.00 -1.69 14.89
C ARG A 62 11.60 -0.34 15.49
N ASP A 63 12.11 -0.01 16.68
CA ASP A 63 11.80 1.26 17.36
C ASP A 63 12.28 2.50 16.57
N PRO A 64 13.53 2.56 16.08
CA PRO A 64 13.96 3.68 15.25
C PRO A 64 13.18 3.77 13.92
N ALA A 65 12.93 2.64 13.25
CA ALA A 65 12.13 2.64 12.02
C ALA A 65 10.69 3.12 12.25
N LEU A 66 10.10 2.78 13.40
CA LEU A 66 8.78 3.26 13.79
C LEU A 66 8.81 4.78 14.05
N GLY A 67 9.86 5.28 14.70
CA GLY A 67 10.07 6.72 14.91
C GLY A 67 10.17 7.51 13.59
N GLU A 68 10.90 6.98 12.59
CA GLU A 68 10.98 7.59 11.26
C GLU A 68 9.63 7.65 10.56
N LEU A 69 8.84 6.57 10.65
CA LEU A 69 7.50 6.54 10.08
C LEU A 69 6.58 7.56 10.76
N TYR A 70 6.64 7.68 12.09
CA TYR A 70 5.89 8.71 12.82
C TYR A 70 6.27 10.12 12.39
N ALA A 71 7.56 10.41 12.27
CA ALA A 71 8.03 11.73 11.85
C ALA A 71 7.53 12.12 10.44
N ILE A 72 7.43 11.14 9.53
CA ILE A 72 6.85 11.36 8.19
C ILE A 72 5.37 11.74 8.30
N VAL A 73 4.61 11.02 9.12
CA VAL A 73 3.18 11.28 9.30
C VAL A 73 2.93 12.60 10.01
N GLU A 74 3.76 12.96 11.00
CA GLU A 74 3.66 14.22 11.74
C GLU A 74 3.99 15.43 10.85
N ALA A 75 4.92 15.28 9.91
CA ALA A 75 5.33 16.34 8.99
C ALA A 75 4.42 16.48 7.75
N LEU A 76 3.30 15.75 7.67
CA LEU A 76 2.37 15.83 6.55
C LEU A 76 1.71 17.22 6.45
N PRO A 77 1.74 17.86 5.26
CA PRO A 77 0.97 19.08 5.02
C PRO A 77 -0.53 18.85 5.20
N LEU A 78 -1.22 19.81 5.82
CA LEU A 78 -2.68 19.75 6.05
C LEU A 78 -3.46 19.72 4.74
N GLU A 79 -2.89 20.25 3.67
CA GLU A 79 -3.46 20.31 2.34
C GLU A 79 -3.59 18.91 1.71
N ILE A 80 -2.67 17.99 2.03
CA ILE A 80 -2.62 16.65 1.42
C ILE A 80 -2.97 15.51 2.38
N VAL A 81 -2.99 15.75 3.70
CA VAL A 81 -3.20 14.70 4.72
C VAL A 81 -4.50 13.92 4.49
N GLY A 82 -5.57 14.61 4.08
CA GLY A 82 -6.87 13.99 3.79
C GLY A 82 -6.81 13.03 2.61
N ASP A 83 -6.10 13.40 1.55
CA ASP A 83 -5.98 12.57 0.35
C ASP A 83 -5.00 11.40 0.54
N VAL A 84 -3.93 11.60 1.31
CA VAL A 84 -3.04 10.52 1.74
C VAL A 84 -3.80 9.49 2.57
N ALA A 85 -4.60 9.91 3.56
CA ALA A 85 -5.41 9.00 4.37
C ALA A 85 -6.43 8.23 3.52
N ARG A 86 -7.11 8.93 2.61
CA ARG A 86 -8.08 8.33 1.67
C ARG A 86 -7.42 7.29 0.77
N ALA A 87 -6.22 7.56 0.26
CA ALA A 87 -5.46 6.62 -0.55
C ALA A 87 -5.21 5.31 0.21
N PHE A 88 -4.76 5.37 1.46
CA PHE A 88 -4.57 4.17 2.28
C PHE A 88 -5.88 3.40 2.53
N SER A 89 -7.01 4.09 2.76
CA SER A 89 -8.31 3.43 2.85
C SER A 89 -8.67 2.69 1.56
N LEU A 90 -8.46 3.30 0.39
CA LEU A 90 -8.73 2.68 -0.90
C LEU A 90 -7.84 1.45 -1.15
N PHE A 91 -6.54 1.53 -0.83
CA PHE A 91 -5.64 0.37 -0.91
C PHE A 91 -6.11 -0.78 -0.02
N LEU A 92 -6.56 -0.49 1.20
CA LEU A 92 -7.08 -1.51 2.11
C LEU A 92 -8.39 -2.12 1.60
N THR A 93 -9.29 -1.32 1.01
CA THR A 93 -10.51 -1.83 0.39
C THR A 93 -10.22 -2.76 -0.78
N LEU A 94 -9.19 -2.48 -1.59
CA LEU A 94 -8.80 -3.33 -2.72
C LEU A 94 -8.10 -4.63 -2.29
N ALA A 95 -7.55 -4.66 -1.08
CA ALA A 95 -6.84 -5.84 -0.55
C ALA A 95 -7.75 -6.81 0.22
N ASN A 96 -9.00 -6.41 0.53
CA ASN A 96 -10.00 -7.20 1.24
C ASN A 96 -10.94 -7.93 0.25
#